data_AF-A0A3D2HY98-F1
#
_entry.id   AF-A0A3D2HY98-F1
#
_cell.length_a   1.000
_cell.length_b   1.000
_cell.length_c   1.000
_cell.angle_alpha   90.00
_cell.angle_beta   90.00
_cell.angle_gamma   90.00
#
_symmetry.space_group_name_H-M   'P 1'
#
loop_
_entity.id
_entity.type
_entity.pdbx_description
1 polymer ?
#
loop_
_entity_poly.entity_id
_entity_poly.type
_entity_poly.pdbx_seq_one_letter_code
_entity_poly.pdbx_strand_id
1 'polypeptide(L)'
;MIITKDIRYVGVNDHQIDLFEGQYVVPNGMSYNSYVILDEKVAVMDTVDRNFTHQWLDNLQTVLEGRKPDYLVVQHMEPDHSANIANFLKVYPEATVVSSSKAFTMMKQFFGDDYADRRIVVGEGDTLALGVHTLAFVAAPMVHWPEVIVTYDTCDKVLFSADGFGKFGALDVEEDWTCEARRYYIGIVGKYGAQVQALLKKAAGLDISIICPLHGPVLTENLGYYINLYDIWSSYRVESEGIVVAYTSVYGHTKAAVELLAQKLREKGCPQVVVHDLARCDMAEAVENAFQYGKLVLATTTYNADVFPFMKEFIHHLTERNYRSRTIGLVENGTWAPLAAKVMAKMFEGCKNLTFTDTTVRILSALNEDSKAQIEALSNELCQDYLARQDATANKNDLNALFNIGYGLYVVTSNDGIRDNGLIVNTVCQVTDTPNRVAVTINKANYSYHIIQQTGILNVNCLDVSAPFSVFQNFGFRSGRTADKFEGIEVLRSDNGLRFLPRYVNSFMSLKVESTVDLGTHGMFICSVTEARVMSDRETMSYAYYQESVKPKPETEGKKGFVCKVCGWIYEGDTLPDDIVCPLCKHGAADFEPIG
;
A
#
# COMPACT_ATOMS: atom_id res chain seq x y z
N MET A 1 37.10 12.93 10.60
CA MET A 1 36.41 13.66 9.50
C MET A 1 35.75 14.92 10.06
N ILE A 2 35.82 16.05 9.35
CA ILE A 2 35.14 17.31 9.74
C ILE A 2 33.73 17.27 9.15
N ILE A 3 32.70 17.45 9.99
CA ILE A 3 31.30 17.52 9.52
C ILE A 3 30.92 18.98 9.23
N THR A 4 31.14 19.83 10.23
CA THR A 4 30.95 21.28 10.15
C THR A 4 32.15 21.98 10.79
N LYS A 5 32.09 23.31 10.95
CA LYS A 5 33.13 24.05 11.65
C LYS A 5 33.38 23.51 13.07
N ASP A 6 32.33 23.14 13.79
CA ASP A 6 32.38 22.82 15.22
C ASP A 6 32.03 21.34 15.51
N ILE A 7 31.53 20.59 14.51
CA ILE A 7 31.20 19.16 14.65
C ILE A 7 32.27 18.26 14.01
N ARG A 8 32.68 17.21 14.72
CA ARG A 8 33.71 16.24 14.31
C ARG A 8 33.20 14.81 14.40
N TYR A 9 33.63 13.97 13.46
CA TYR A 9 33.44 12.52 13.52
C TYR A 9 34.57 11.85 14.29
N VAL A 10 34.22 10.96 15.23
CA VAL A 10 35.15 10.18 16.07
C VAL A 10 34.83 8.67 16.08
N GLY A 11 33.92 8.20 15.23
CA GLY A 11 33.55 6.79 15.11
C GLY A 11 34.63 5.89 14.50
N VAL A 12 34.26 4.65 14.19
CA VAL A 12 35.17 3.57 13.77
C VAL A 12 34.55 2.69 12.70
N ASN A 13 35.40 1.96 11.95
CA ASN A 13 34.99 0.91 11.02
C ASN A 13 35.37 -0.46 11.59
N ASP A 14 34.43 -1.40 11.55
CA ASP A 14 34.61 -2.80 11.86
C ASP A 14 34.65 -3.63 10.58
N HIS A 15 35.84 -4.11 10.23
CA HIS A 15 36.08 -5.02 9.10
C HIS A 15 36.18 -6.49 9.53
N GLN A 16 36.08 -6.77 10.83
CA GLN A 16 36.19 -8.13 11.37
C GLN A 16 34.83 -8.79 11.57
N ILE A 17 33.76 -7.99 11.65
CA ILE A 17 32.39 -8.48 11.74
C ILE A 17 31.96 -9.23 10.47
N ASP A 18 31.43 -10.43 10.65
CA ASP A 18 30.82 -11.23 9.58
C ASP A 18 29.29 -11.13 9.59
N LEU A 19 28.69 -11.03 10.79
CA LEU A 19 27.26 -10.92 11.02
C LEU A 19 26.92 -9.73 11.94
N PHE A 20 26.16 -8.77 11.45
CA PHE A 20 25.54 -7.73 12.28
C PHE A 20 24.30 -8.28 13.01
N GLU A 21 24.14 -7.94 14.29
CA GLU A 21 23.17 -8.54 15.23
C GLU A 21 23.19 -10.10 15.27
N GLY A 22 24.26 -10.73 14.76
CA GLY A 22 24.34 -12.18 14.60
C GLY A 22 23.42 -12.76 13.52
N GLN A 23 22.86 -11.92 12.64
CA GLN A 23 21.90 -12.35 11.60
C GLN A 23 22.22 -11.81 10.19
N TYR A 24 22.65 -10.55 10.06
CA TYR A 24 22.80 -9.90 8.75
C TYR A 24 24.24 -10.02 8.26
N VAL A 25 24.43 -10.66 7.11
CA VAL A 25 25.77 -10.80 6.49
C VAL A 25 26.27 -9.42 6.05
N VAL A 26 27.43 -9.01 6.53
CA VAL A 26 27.99 -7.66 6.26
C VAL A 26 29.40 -7.78 5.66
N PRO A 27 29.52 -8.20 4.38
CA PRO A 27 30.82 -8.53 3.79
C PRO A 27 31.77 -7.32 3.67
N ASN A 28 31.20 -6.11 3.67
CA ASN A 28 31.91 -4.84 3.63
C ASN A 28 32.08 -4.22 5.01
N GLY A 29 31.89 -4.99 6.08
CA GLY A 29 32.01 -4.55 7.47
C GLY A 29 30.83 -3.67 7.93
N MET A 30 31.05 -2.99 9.06
CA MET A 30 30.12 -2.03 9.65
C MET A 30 30.84 -0.76 10.08
N SER A 31 30.09 0.31 10.23
CA SER A 31 30.56 1.55 10.85
C SER A 31 29.80 1.80 12.15
N TYR A 32 30.51 2.19 13.20
CA TYR A 32 29.94 2.63 14.47
C TYR A 32 30.27 4.10 14.64
N ASN A 33 29.28 4.95 14.33
CA ASN A 33 29.48 6.38 14.28
C ASN A 33 29.30 7.01 15.65
N SER A 34 30.17 7.96 15.95
CA SER A 34 30.09 8.82 17.13
C SER A 34 30.62 10.20 16.75
N TYR A 35 30.08 11.23 17.38
CA TYR A 35 30.33 12.62 17.00
C TYR A 35 30.70 13.48 18.22
N VAL A 36 31.45 14.55 17.99
CA VAL A 36 31.78 15.56 19.01
C VAL A 36 31.38 16.94 18.53
N ILE A 37 30.68 17.67 19.40
CA ILE A 37 30.30 19.07 19.20
C ILE A 37 31.21 19.92 20.08
N LEU A 38 32.07 20.73 19.45
CA LEU A 38 33.04 21.58 20.10
C LEU A 38 32.48 23.01 20.24
N ASP A 39 31.87 23.29 21.39
CA ASP A 39 31.32 24.62 21.72
C ASP A 39 31.92 25.14 23.05
N GLU A 40 31.32 26.10 23.75
CA GLU A 40 31.72 26.48 25.12
C GLU A 40 31.70 25.25 26.04
N LYS A 41 30.63 24.45 25.96
CA LYS A 41 30.51 23.10 26.52
C LYS A 41 30.64 22.05 25.42
N VAL A 42 31.37 20.98 25.70
CA VAL A 42 31.61 19.91 24.73
C VAL A 42 30.62 18.77 24.95
N ALA A 43 29.94 18.36 23.87
CA ALA A 43 29.06 17.19 23.87
C ALA A 43 29.64 16.08 22.99
N VAL A 44 29.66 14.86 23.52
CA VAL A 44 29.93 13.64 22.77
C VAL A 44 28.60 12.93 22.50
N MET A 45 28.35 12.56 21.25
CA MET A 45 27.13 11.92 20.78
C MET A 45 27.39 10.43 20.60
N ASP A 46 26.71 9.63 21.43
CA ASP A 46 26.79 8.17 21.50
C ASP A 46 28.23 7.63 21.60
N THR A 47 28.36 6.33 21.79
CA THR A 47 29.64 5.63 21.83
C THR A 47 29.73 4.63 20.68
N VAL A 48 30.63 3.65 20.78
CA VAL A 48 30.83 2.62 19.75
C VAL A 48 30.84 1.24 20.40
N ASP A 49 30.90 0.19 19.57
CA ASP A 49 31.01 -1.18 20.03
C ASP A 49 32.23 -1.39 20.96
N ARG A 50 32.07 -2.31 21.92
CA ARG A 50 33.10 -2.62 22.93
C ARG A 50 34.44 -3.07 22.34
N ASN A 51 34.46 -3.63 21.14
CA ASN A 51 35.70 -4.07 20.50
C ASN A 51 36.58 -2.86 20.08
N PHE A 52 35.98 -1.68 19.98
CA PHE A 52 36.63 -0.45 19.51
C PHE A 52 36.80 0.61 20.60
N THR A 53 36.63 0.25 21.88
CA THR A 53 36.78 1.16 23.03
C THR A 53 38.03 2.03 22.96
N HIS A 54 39.19 1.41 22.76
CA HIS A 54 40.47 2.13 22.80
C HIS A 54 40.63 3.07 21.60
N GLN A 55 40.32 2.59 20.39
CA GLN A 55 40.40 3.40 19.18
C GLN A 55 39.47 4.63 19.26
N TRP A 56 38.25 4.45 19.76
CA TRP A 56 37.30 5.55 19.93
C TRP A 56 37.76 6.55 20.99
N LEU A 57 38.31 6.10 22.12
CA LEU A 57 38.89 7.00 23.13
C LEU A 57 40.11 7.77 22.59
N ASP A 58 40.95 7.15 21.76
CA ASP A 58 42.07 7.82 21.10
C ASP A 58 41.59 8.89 20.10
N ASN A 59 40.53 8.59 19.33
CA ASN A 59 39.88 9.55 18.44
C ASN A 59 39.31 10.74 19.22
N LEU A 60 38.62 10.48 20.34
CA LEU A 60 38.12 11.52 21.24
C LEU A 60 39.26 12.39 21.77
N GLN A 61 40.31 11.80 22.31
CA GLN A 61 41.45 12.54 22.84
C GLN A 61 42.09 13.45 21.78
N THR A 62 42.20 12.96 20.55
CA THR A 62 42.74 13.72 19.42
C THR A 62 41.86 14.93 19.10
N VAL A 63 40.54 14.75 19.01
CA VAL A 63 39.60 15.84 18.67
C VAL A 63 39.43 16.84 19.82
N LEU A 64 39.54 16.39 21.06
CA LEU A 64 39.36 17.24 22.24
C LEU A 64 40.54 18.17 22.49
N GLU A 65 41.75 17.83 22.02
CA GLU A 65 42.97 18.64 22.19
C GLU A 65 43.22 19.10 23.65
N GLY A 66 42.90 18.23 24.62
CA GLY A 66 43.04 18.51 26.05
C GLY A 66 41.82 19.15 26.72
N ARG A 67 40.78 19.50 25.97
CA ARG A 67 39.46 19.86 26.52
C ARG A 67 38.81 18.64 27.17
N LYS A 68 37.96 18.89 28.16
CA LYS A 68 37.14 17.85 28.80
C LYS A 68 35.72 17.91 28.26
N PRO A 69 35.07 16.77 27.96
CA PRO A 69 33.66 16.74 27.61
C PRO A 69 32.79 17.06 28.82
N ASP A 70 31.78 17.92 28.62
CA ASP A 70 30.77 18.24 29.61
C ASP A 70 29.62 17.23 29.58
N TYR A 71 29.28 16.74 28.38
CA TYR A 71 28.13 15.87 28.15
C TYR A 71 28.48 14.63 27.35
N LEU A 72 27.88 13.50 27.73
CA LEU A 72 27.69 12.34 26.86
C LEU A 72 26.19 12.22 26.58
N VAL A 73 25.78 12.56 25.36
CA VAL A 73 24.40 12.39 24.88
C VAL A 73 24.27 10.97 24.36
N VAL A 74 23.34 10.20 24.95
CA VAL A 74 23.04 8.82 24.54
C VAL A 74 21.66 8.82 23.90
N GLN A 75 21.62 8.59 22.59
CA GLN A 75 20.40 8.55 21.81
C GLN A 75 19.75 7.18 21.80
N HIS A 76 20.57 6.13 21.86
CA HIS A 76 20.16 4.75 21.72
C HIS A 76 21.00 3.83 22.61
N MET A 77 20.35 2.86 23.24
CA MET A 77 20.96 1.96 24.23
C MET A 77 21.40 0.61 23.64
N GLU A 78 21.36 0.41 22.34
CA GLU A 78 21.93 -0.81 21.78
C GLU A 78 23.45 -0.86 22.04
N PRO A 79 24.02 -2.02 22.44
CA PRO A 79 25.41 -2.07 22.91
C PRO A 79 26.47 -1.67 21.89
N ASP A 80 26.19 -1.76 20.59
CA ASP A 80 27.09 -1.31 19.54
C ASP A 80 27.25 0.23 19.47
N HIS A 81 26.37 0.97 20.17
CA HIS A 81 26.49 2.42 20.37
C HIS A 81 26.60 2.83 21.83
N SER A 82 26.36 1.93 22.78
CA SER A 82 26.27 2.29 24.22
C SER A 82 27.24 1.53 25.12
N ALA A 83 27.95 0.50 24.63
CA ALA A 83 28.81 -0.34 25.47
C ALA A 83 29.92 0.43 26.20
N ASN A 84 30.30 1.61 25.68
CA ASN A 84 31.40 2.38 26.21
C ASN A 84 30.99 3.51 27.17
N ILE A 85 29.72 3.65 27.54
CA ILE A 85 29.26 4.66 28.51
C ILE A 85 30.04 4.58 29.83
N ALA A 86 30.14 3.37 30.41
CA ALA A 86 30.85 3.20 31.68
C ALA A 86 32.37 3.43 31.56
N ASN A 87 32.97 3.13 30.40
CA ASN A 87 34.39 3.38 30.14
C ASN A 87 34.66 4.88 29.96
N PHE A 88 33.80 5.57 29.21
CA PHE A 88 33.85 7.01 29.04
C PHE A 88 33.78 7.75 30.39
N LEU A 89 32.84 7.37 31.26
CA LEU A 89 32.66 8.01 32.57
C LEU A 89 33.77 7.69 33.59
N LYS A 90 34.59 6.67 33.34
CA LYS A 90 35.83 6.43 34.10
C LYS A 90 36.94 7.39 33.68
N VAL A 91 37.03 7.67 32.38
CA VAL A 91 38.05 8.59 31.80
C VAL A 91 37.67 10.05 32.07
N TYR A 92 36.38 10.38 31.95
CA TYR A 92 35.82 11.71 32.13
C TYR A 92 34.80 11.72 33.27
N PRO A 93 35.24 11.67 34.54
CA PRO A 93 34.34 11.52 35.68
C PRO A 93 33.44 12.74 35.94
N GLU A 94 33.78 13.90 35.37
CA GLU A 94 33.00 15.13 35.52
C GLU A 94 31.89 15.27 34.45
N ALA A 95 31.87 14.40 33.43
CA ALA A 95 30.88 14.44 32.38
C ALA A 95 29.48 14.03 32.87
N THR A 96 28.46 14.70 32.37
CA THR A 96 27.05 14.43 32.67
C THR A 96 26.41 13.62 31.54
N VAL A 97 25.69 12.55 31.86
CA VAL A 97 24.98 11.75 30.86
C VAL A 97 23.63 12.40 30.54
N VAL A 98 23.32 12.56 29.26
CA VAL A 98 22.06 13.16 28.78
C VAL A 98 21.31 12.13 27.96
N SER A 99 20.11 11.74 28.37
CA SER A 99 19.33 10.72 27.65
C SER A 99 17.86 10.68 28.07
N SER A 100 17.08 9.79 27.47
CA SER A 100 15.68 9.59 27.84
C SER A 100 15.53 8.84 29.17
N SER A 101 14.38 9.01 29.82
CA SER A 101 14.08 8.29 31.07
C SER A 101 14.15 6.76 30.91
N LYS A 102 13.73 6.25 29.75
CA LYS A 102 13.80 4.82 29.43
C LYS A 102 15.25 4.36 29.26
N ALA A 103 16.10 5.17 28.62
CA ALA A 103 17.51 4.84 28.44
C ALA A 103 18.23 4.72 29.78
N PHE A 104 17.99 5.62 30.76
CA PHE A 104 18.56 5.47 32.10
C PHE A 104 18.10 4.21 32.83
N THR A 105 16.85 3.78 32.61
CA THR A 105 16.37 2.49 33.12
C THR A 105 17.17 1.32 32.53
N MET A 106 17.46 1.38 31.22
CA MET A 106 18.27 0.37 30.52
C MET A 106 19.75 0.44 30.93
N MET A 107 20.33 1.62 31.14
CA MET A 107 21.69 1.78 31.65
C MET A 107 21.85 1.06 32.99
N LYS A 108 20.86 1.17 33.89
CA LYS A 108 20.85 0.43 35.15
C LYS A 108 20.83 -1.08 34.94
N GLN A 109 20.13 -1.56 33.92
CA GLN A 109 20.04 -2.99 33.60
C GLN A 109 21.34 -3.52 33.00
N PHE A 110 21.95 -2.79 32.05
CA PHE A 110 23.18 -3.20 31.38
C PHE A 110 24.43 -3.02 32.26
N PHE A 111 24.50 -1.93 33.03
CA PHE A 111 25.72 -1.49 33.72
C PHE A 111 25.60 -1.44 35.24
N GLY A 112 24.40 -1.64 35.80
CA GLY A 112 24.15 -1.59 37.24
C GLY A 112 24.01 -0.18 37.82
N ASP A 113 24.15 0.86 37.01
CA ASP A 113 24.09 2.27 37.41
C ASP A 113 23.26 3.07 36.40
N ASP A 114 22.48 4.03 36.91
CA ASP A 114 21.71 4.99 36.13
C ASP A 114 22.26 6.43 36.23
N TYR A 115 23.40 6.60 36.91
CA TYR A 115 24.16 7.83 37.06
C TYR A 115 23.31 8.98 37.64
N ALA A 116 22.48 8.68 38.63
CA ALA A 116 21.55 9.63 39.24
C ALA A 116 22.22 10.91 39.81
N ASP A 117 23.51 10.84 40.16
CA ASP A 117 24.33 11.95 40.63
C ASP A 117 24.81 12.91 39.52
N ARG A 118 24.79 12.46 38.26
CA ARG A 118 25.31 13.19 37.09
C ARG A 118 24.58 12.83 35.80
N ARG A 119 23.26 12.99 35.81
CA ARG A 119 22.41 12.80 34.63
C ARG A 119 21.46 13.96 34.36
N ILE A 120 21.11 14.13 33.10
CA ILE A 120 20.02 14.97 32.62
C ILE A 120 19.03 14.08 31.85
N VAL A 121 17.78 14.09 32.27
CA VAL A 121 16.70 13.39 31.59
C VAL A 121 16.06 14.33 30.59
N VAL A 122 16.01 13.94 29.32
CA VAL A 122 15.39 14.70 28.22
C VAL A 122 14.27 13.91 27.56
N GLY A 123 13.30 14.62 27.00
CA GLY A 123 12.18 14.09 26.23
C GLY A 123 11.84 14.96 25.03
N GLU A 124 10.64 14.76 24.49
CA GLU A 124 10.14 15.52 23.35
C GLU A 124 10.13 17.03 23.63
N GLY A 125 10.85 17.80 22.80
CA GLY A 125 10.85 19.26 22.84
C GLY A 125 11.79 19.88 23.88
N ASP A 126 12.46 19.06 24.69
CA ASP A 126 13.51 19.55 25.60
C ASP A 126 14.72 20.05 24.81
N THR A 127 15.50 20.95 25.42
CA THR A 127 16.71 21.50 24.81
C THR A 127 17.90 21.51 25.76
N LEU A 128 19.11 21.49 25.21
CA LEU A 128 20.37 21.61 25.92
C LEU A 128 21.29 22.61 25.21
N ALA A 129 21.56 23.74 25.86
CA ALA A 129 22.49 24.74 25.35
C ALA A 129 23.95 24.35 25.65
N LEU A 130 24.78 24.37 24.61
CA LEU A 130 26.22 24.12 24.70
C LEU A 130 27.03 25.43 24.64
N GLY A 131 26.43 26.51 24.17
CA GLY A 131 27.07 27.79 23.90
C GLY A 131 26.38 28.43 22.71
N VAL A 132 27.03 28.41 21.55
CA VAL A 132 26.44 28.78 20.25
C VAL A 132 25.42 27.74 19.77
N HIS A 133 25.72 26.46 20.00
CA HIS A 133 24.88 25.32 19.65
C HIS A 133 23.81 25.08 20.71
N THR A 134 22.63 24.69 20.24
CA THR A 134 21.53 24.23 21.11
C THR A 134 20.97 22.95 20.53
N LEU A 135 21.02 21.89 21.34
CA LEU A 135 20.49 20.59 21.00
C LEU A 135 19.01 20.55 21.35
N ALA A 136 18.14 20.23 20.39
CA ALA A 136 16.73 19.97 20.60
C ALA A 136 16.44 18.47 20.46
N PHE A 137 15.75 17.90 21.45
CA PHE A 137 15.49 16.47 21.52
C PHE A 137 14.09 16.13 21.00
N VAL A 138 14.01 15.08 20.18
CA VAL A 138 12.76 14.58 19.61
C VAL A 138 12.65 13.09 19.93
N ALA A 139 11.55 12.69 20.56
CA ALA A 139 11.31 11.30 20.90
C ALA A 139 10.93 10.50 19.65
N ALA A 140 11.62 9.36 19.47
CA ALA A 140 11.44 8.43 18.36
C ALA A 140 11.16 6.99 18.85
N PRO A 141 10.17 6.78 19.74
CA PRO A 141 9.96 5.48 20.37
C PRO A 141 9.61 4.39 19.34
N MET A 142 10.27 3.24 19.46
CA MET A 142 10.14 2.07 18.57
C MET A 142 10.58 2.33 17.13
N VAL A 143 11.26 3.44 16.84
CA VAL A 143 12.12 3.51 15.65
C VAL A 143 13.38 2.73 16.02
N HIS A 144 13.30 1.41 15.87
CA HIS A 144 14.18 0.37 16.47
C HIS A 144 13.82 0.02 17.92
N TRP A 145 14.21 0.83 18.91
CA TRP A 145 14.02 0.53 20.34
C TRP A 145 13.13 1.57 21.07
N PRO A 146 12.55 1.24 22.25
CA PRO A 146 11.55 2.10 22.90
C PRO A 146 12.10 3.39 23.52
N GLU A 147 13.39 3.50 23.77
CA GLU A 147 14.06 4.64 24.41
C GLU A 147 14.62 5.67 23.42
N VAL A 148 14.64 5.33 22.14
CA VAL A 148 15.32 6.12 21.09
C VAL A 148 14.83 7.56 21.09
N ILE A 149 15.81 8.47 21.07
CA ILE A 149 15.65 9.90 20.84
C ILE A 149 16.56 10.32 19.68
N VAL A 150 16.11 11.27 18.87
CA VAL A 150 16.96 11.94 17.88
C VAL A 150 17.26 13.36 18.35
N THR A 151 18.42 13.88 17.98
CA THR A 151 18.90 15.19 18.43
C THR A 151 19.11 16.11 17.25
N TYR A 152 18.51 17.29 17.29
CA TYR A 152 18.67 18.31 16.25
C TYR A 152 19.50 19.48 16.80
N ASP A 153 20.64 19.77 16.18
CA ASP A 153 21.39 20.99 16.45
C ASP A 153 20.79 22.15 15.67
N THR A 154 20.23 23.12 16.40
CA THR A 154 19.57 24.28 15.79
C THR A 154 20.55 25.27 15.14
N CYS A 155 21.84 25.23 15.50
CA CYS A 155 22.86 26.11 14.94
C CYS A 155 23.26 25.66 13.53
N ASP A 156 23.81 24.44 13.43
CA ASP A 156 24.35 23.93 12.17
C ASP A 156 23.33 23.14 11.34
N LYS A 157 22.09 23.02 11.84
CA LYS A 157 21.00 22.30 11.16
C LYS A 157 21.30 20.82 10.94
N VAL A 158 21.97 20.21 11.92
CA VAL A 158 22.38 18.79 11.88
C VAL A 158 21.39 17.95 12.68
N LEU A 159 20.87 16.89 12.07
CA LEU A 159 20.08 15.86 12.73
C LEU A 159 20.98 14.66 13.04
N PHE A 160 21.23 14.41 14.32
CA PHE A 160 21.77 13.14 14.79
C PHE A 160 20.62 12.14 14.92
N SER A 161 20.54 11.18 14.00
CA SER A 161 19.32 10.42 13.72
C SER A 161 19.21 9.07 14.42
N ALA A 162 20.10 8.78 15.39
CA ALA A 162 20.29 7.43 15.92
C ALA A 162 20.48 6.45 14.73
N ASP A 163 19.81 5.30 14.72
CA ASP A 163 19.88 4.32 13.62
C ASP A 163 19.15 4.76 12.35
N GLY A 164 18.28 5.77 12.47
CA GLY A 164 17.57 6.31 11.33
C GLY A 164 18.55 6.81 10.27
N PHE A 165 18.25 6.53 9.00
CA PHE A 165 19.06 6.87 7.83
C PHE A 165 20.40 6.13 7.70
N GLY A 166 20.64 5.12 8.53
CA GLY A 166 21.81 4.26 8.41
C GLY A 166 21.75 3.27 7.25
N LYS A 167 22.89 2.62 7.00
CA LYS A 167 23.04 1.47 6.10
C LYS A 167 24.06 0.47 6.68
N PHE A 168 24.01 -0.78 6.23
CA PHE A 168 25.11 -1.71 6.45
C PHE A 168 26.37 -1.27 5.65
N GLY A 169 27.56 -1.62 6.14
CA GLY A 169 28.84 -1.31 5.50
C GLY A 169 29.73 -0.35 6.29
N ALA A 170 31.04 -0.53 6.15
CA ALA A 170 32.06 0.39 6.64
C ALA A 170 32.14 1.67 5.79
N LEU A 171 32.62 2.77 6.38
CA LEU A 171 32.69 4.08 5.70
C LEU A 171 33.80 4.20 4.65
N ASP A 172 34.78 3.32 4.70
CA ASP A 172 35.93 3.30 3.79
C ASP A 172 35.72 2.37 2.58
N VAL A 173 34.49 1.86 2.39
CA VAL A 173 34.08 1.09 1.21
C VAL A 173 33.13 1.92 0.36
N GLU A 174 33.40 1.98 -0.95
CA GLU A 174 32.54 2.65 -1.92
C GLU A 174 31.41 1.72 -2.36
N GLU A 175 30.19 2.03 -1.94
CA GLU A 175 28.99 1.28 -2.30
C GLU A 175 27.76 2.20 -2.34
N ASP A 176 26.77 1.81 -3.14
CA ASP A 176 25.51 2.56 -3.23
C ASP A 176 24.78 2.54 -1.88
N TRP A 177 24.30 3.71 -1.45
CA TRP A 177 23.61 3.83 -0.17
C TRP A 177 22.28 3.05 -0.18
N THR A 178 21.55 3.07 -1.29
CA THR A 178 20.14 2.68 -1.32
C THR A 178 19.90 1.20 -1.08
N CYS A 179 20.72 0.34 -1.68
CA CYS A 179 20.57 -1.11 -1.49
C CYS A 179 20.81 -1.50 -0.02
N GLU A 180 21.97 -1.17 0.55
CA GLU A 180 22.25 -1.52 1.95
C GLU A 180 21.41 -0.72 2.96
N ALA A 181 20.96 0.50 2.63
CA ALA A 181 20.04 1.24 3.49
C ALA A 181 18.63 0.65 3.51
N ARG A 182 18.16 0.10 2.37
CA ARG A 182 16.88 -0.61 2.33
C ARG A 182 16.97 -1.92 3.11
N ARG A 183 18.05 -2.69 2.91
CA ARG A 183 18.34 -3.92 3.66
C ARG A 183 18.42 -3.64 5.17
N TYR A 184 19.12 -2.57 5.55
CA TYR A 184 19.20 -2.06 6.92
C TYR A 184 17.82 -1.68 7.47
N TYR A 185 17.11 -0.79 6.79
CA TYR A 185 15.79 -0.32 7.23
C TYR A 185 14.80 -1.47 7.41
N ILE A 186 14.66 -2.34 6.41
CA ILE A 186 13.73 -3.46 6.44
C ILE A 186 14.15 -4.48 7.50
N GLY A 187 15.44 -4.78 7.62
CA GLY A 187 15.99 -5.70 8.62
C GLY A 187 15.68 -5.25 10.05
N ILE A 188 16.02 -3.99 10.36
CA ILE A 188 16.06 -3.46 11.73
C ILE A 188 14.70 -2.85 12.14
N VAL A 189 14.14 -1.94 11.33
CA VAL A 189 12.99 -1.10 11.73
C VAL A 189 11.73 -1.40 10.91
N GLY A 190 11.79 -2.24 9.87
CA GLY A 190 10.73 -2.41 8.86
C GLY A 190 9.34 -2.74 9.42
N LYS A 191 9.26 -3.32 10.63
CA LYS A 191 8.00 -3.56 11.34
C LYS A 191 7.31 -2.29 11.86
N TYR A 192 8.08 -1.26 12.19
CA TYR A 192 7.63 -0.05 12.88
C TYR A 192 7.41 1.14 11.95
N GLY A 193 6.97 0.88 10.71
CA GLY A 193 6.72 1.92 9.72
C GLY A 193 5.81 3.06 10.21
N ALA A 194 4.80 2.79 11.05
CA ALA A 194 3.93 3.84 11.59
C ALA A 194 4.66 4.82 12.53
N GLN A 195 5.62 4.31 13.30
CA GLN A 195 6.46 5.11 14.21
C GLN A 195 7.46 5.94 13.42
N VAL A 196 8.04 5.37 12.36
CA VAL A 196 8.90 6.10 11.43
C VAL A 196 8.12 7.22 10.73
N GLN A 197 6.91 6.96 10.24
CA GLN A 197 6.01 7.98 9.66
C GLN A 197 5.71 9.12 10.64
N ALA A 198 5.45 8.79 11.93
CA ALA A 198 5.24 9.79 12.96
C ALA A 198 6.49 10.65 13.20
N LEU A 199 7.69 10.05 13.19
CA LEU A 199 8.96 10.77 13.30
C LEU A 199 9.21 11.67 12.09
N LEU A 200 9.02 11.17 10.86
CA LEU A 200 9.18 11.95 9.62
C LEU A 200 8.25 13.18 9.62
N LYS A 201 7.02 13.04 10.11
CA LYS A 201 6.09 14.17 10.27
C LYS A 201 6.60 15.24 11.23
N LYS A 202 7.26 14.85 12.32
CA LYS A 202 7.90 15.80 13.24
C LYS A 202 9.11 16.47 12.58
N ALA A 203 9.95 15.68 11.91
CA ALA A 203 11.15 16.14 11.22
C ALA A 203 10.84 17.11 10.06
N ALA A 204 9.67 17.00 9.42
CA ALA A 204 9.24 17.90 8.35
C ALA A 204 9.12 19.37 8.77
N GLY A 205 9.03 19.66 10.09
CA GLY A 205 9.05 21.02 10.62
C GLY A 205 10.45 21.58 10.88
N LEU A 206 11.50 20.77 10.70
CA LEU A 206 12.89 21.15 10.95
C LEU A 206 13.59 21.51 9.63
N ASP A 207 14.44 22.51 9.68
CA ASP A 207 15.29 22.91 8.55
C ASP A 207 16.59 22.10 8.57
N ILE A 208 16.54 20.83 8.15
CA ILE A 208 17.66 19.90 8.24
C ILE A 208 18.59 20.07 7.03
N SER A 209 19.88 20.27 7.28
CA SER A 209 20.93 20.37 6.25
C SER A 209 21.88 19.18 6.23
N ILE A 210 22.04 18.47 7.35
CA ILE A 210 22.92 17.29 7.47
C ILE A 210 22.23 16.23 8.34
N ILE A 211 22.34 14.95 7.96
CA ILE A 211 21.91 13.82 8.78
C ILE A 211 23.13 12.97 9.17
N CYS A 212 23.28 12.74 10.47
CA CYS A 212 24.37 11.99 11.10
C CYS A 212 23.81 10.71 11.75
N PRO A 213 23.77 9.58 11.03
CA PRO A 213 23.30 8.31 11.57
C PRO A 213 24.35 7.60 12.42
N LEU A 214 23.95 6.63 13.23
CA LEU A 214 24.86 5.80 14.03
C LEU A 214 25.59 4.71 13.21
N HIS A 215 25.11 4.44 12.00
CA HIS A 215 25.78 3.60 11.01
C HIS A 215 25.73 4.23 9.62
N GLY A 216 26.72 3.96 8.78
CA GLY A 216 26.76 4.42 7.40
C GLY A 216 27.15 5.90 7.27
N PRO A 217 27.14 6.45 6.04
CA PRO A 217 27.72 7.76 5.77
C PRO A 217 26.89 8.90 6.34
N VAL A 218 27.55 10.04 6.58
CA VAL A 218 26.88 11.32 6.86
C VAL A 218 26.24 11.82 5.56
N LEU A 219 24.97 12.23 5.63
CA LEU A 219 24.18 12.65 4.48
C LEU A 219 24.09 14.18 4.45
N THR A 220 24.60 14.82 3.40
CA THR A 220 24.68 16.29 3.30
C THR A 220 24.01 16.86 2.05
N GLU A 221 23.87 16.07 0.99
CA GLU A 221 23.32 16.50 -0.30
C GLU A 221 22.10 15.68 -0.67
N ASN A 222 21.13 16.28 -1.38
CA ASN A 222 19.92 15.62 -1.84
C ASN A 222 19.13 14.91 -0.72
N LEU A 223 18.97 15.56 0.44
CA LEU A 223 18.25 14.97 1.58
C LEU A 223 16.81 14.54 1.24
N GLY A 224 16.17 15.21 0.27
CA GLY A 224 14.86 14.83 -0.25
C GLY A 224 14.82 13.39 -0.79
N TYR A 225 15.91 12.89 -1.35
CA TYR A 225 16.03 11.52 -1.82
C TYR A 225 15.94 10.51 -0.68
N TYR A 226 16.80 10.65 0.34
CA TYR A 226 16.84 9.74 1.49
C TYR A 226 15.54 9.77 2.30
N ILE A 227 15.00 10.97 2.53
CA ILE A 227 13.73 11.17 3.23
C ILE A 227 12.57 10.53 2.46
N ASN A 228 12.53 10.69 1.13
CA ASN A 228 11.51 10.07 0.29
C ASN A 228 11.59 8.54 0.32
N LEU A 229 12.78 7.95 0.31
CA LEU A 229 12.95 6.50 0.45
C LEU A 229 12.44 6.00 1.80
N TYR A 230 12.80 6.65 2.90
CA TYR A 230 12.27 6.33 4.22
C TYR A 230 10.74 6.47 4.28
N ASP A 231 10.16 7.50 3.64
CA ASP A 231 8.71 7.67 3.55
C ASP A 231 8.03 6.53 2.77
N ILE A 232 8.63 6.10 1.65
CA ILE A 232 8.17 4.95 0.87
C ILE A 232 8.21 3.67 1.72
N TRP A 233 9.36 3.37 2.32
CA TRP A 233 9.58 2.12 3.05
C TRP A 233 8.67 2.03 4.28
N SER A 234 8.60 3.10 5.07
CA SER A 234 7.79 3.16 6.30
C SER A 234 6.28 3.18 6.06
N SER A 235 5.84 3.61 4.88
CA SER A 235 4.43 3.51 4.46
C SER A 235 4.10 2.21 3.72
N TYR A 236 5.09 1.32 3.53
CA TYR A 236 4.98 0.06 2.80
C TYR A 236 4.56 0.23 1.32
N ARG A 237 4.78 1.42 0.75
CA ARG A 237 4.53 1.67 -0.67
C ARG A 237 5.53 0.89 -1.52
N VAL A 238 5.18 0.71 -2.78
CA VAL A 238 6.08 0.11 -3.77
C VAL A 238 7.13 1.14 -4.15
N GLU A 239 8.39 0.78 -4.05
CA GLU A 239 9.51 1.65 -4.39
C GLU A 239 9.79 1.63 -5.90
N SER A 240 9.74 0.44 -6.51
CA SER A 240 10.09 0.25 -7.92
C SER A 240 9.13 -0.70 -8.63
N GLU A 241 8.93 -0.49 -9.93
CA GLU A 241 8.19 -1.44 -10.76
C GLU A 241 9.05 -2.68 -11.03
N GLY A 242 8.46 -3.87 -10.94
CA GLY A 242 9.14 -5.14 -11.14
C GLY A 242 8.46 -6.29 -10.42
N ILE A 243 9.02 -7.49 -10.60
CA ILE A 243 8.52 -8.74 -10.02
C ILE A 243 9.70 -9.48 -9.37
N VAL A 244 9.53 -9.87 -8.10
CA VAL A 244 10.43 -10.80 -7.42
C VAL A 244 9.90 -12.22 -7.60
N VAL A 245 10.77 -13.16 -7.93
CA VAL A 245 10.48 -14.60 -7.93
C VAL A 245 11.38 -15.27 -6.92
N ALA A 246 10.82 -15.58 -5.75
CA ALA A 246 11.51 -16.28 -4.67
C ALA A 246 11.17 -17.77 -4.74
N TYR A 247 12.18 -18.63 -4.76
CA TYR A 247 11.96 -20.06 -4.93
C TYR A 247 12.87 -20.95 -4.10
N THR A 248 12.46 -22.21 -3.98
CA THR A 248 13.32 -23.32 -3.54
C THR A 248 13.14 -24.51 -4.47
N SER A 249 14.18 -25.30 -4.68
CA SER A 249 14.15 -26.43 -5.62
C SER A 249 15.05 -27.58 -5.17
N VAL A 250 14.46 -28.72 -4.82
CA VAL A 250 15.20 -29.90 -4.34
C VAL A 250 15.88 -30.65 -5.48
N TYR A 251 15.15 -30.88 -6.59
CA TYR A 251 15.62 -31.69 -7.73
C TYR A 251 15.71 -30.91 -9.05
N GLY A 252 15.67 -29.58 -9.01
CA GLY A 252 15.79 -28.74 -10.20
C GLY A 252 14.50 -28.47 -10.97
N HIS A 253 13.42 -29.22 -10.77
CA HIS A 253 12.17 -29.03 -11.52
C HIS A 253 11.44 -27.72 -11.20
N THR A 254 11.40 -27.29 -9.92
CA THR A 254 10.84 -25.97 -9.56
C THR A 254 11.70 -24.85 -10.14
N LYS A 255 13.04 -25.01 -10.12
CA LYS A 255 13.97 -24.08 -10.76
C LYS A 255 13.69 -23.94 -12.26
N ALA A 256 13.53 -25.03 -12.98
CA ALA A 256 13.21 -24.99 -14.42
C ALA A 256 11.89 -24.24 -14.71
N ALA A 257 10.88 -24.40 -13.85
CA ALA A 257 9.63 -23.65 -13.96
C ALA A 257 9.81 -22.15 -13.69
N VAL A 258 10.60 -21.80 -12.68
CA VAL A 258 10.94 -20.41 -12.34
C VAL A 258 11.74 -19.75 -13.45
N GLU A 259 12.71 -20.45 -14.07
CA GLU A 259 13.48 -19.93 -15.19
C GLU A 259 12.59 -19.63 -16.39
N LEU A 260 11.65 -20.53 -16.71
CA LEU A 260 10.67 -20.31 -17.77
C LEU A 260 9.74 -19.13 -17.44
N LEU A 261 9.22 -19.05 -16.21
CA LEU A 261 8.39 -17.93 -15.79
C LEU A 261 9.14 -16.61 -15.89
N ALA A 262 10.37 -16.54 -15.36
CA ALA A 262 11.20 -15.34 -15.42
C ALA A 262 11.49 -14.90 -16.85
N GLN A 263 11.73 -15.85 -17.77
CA GLN A 263 11.84 -15.55 -19.20
C GLN A 263 10.55 -14.91 -19.73
N LYS A 264 9.38 -15.50 -19.45
CA LYS A 264 8.08 -14.99 -19.91
C LYS A 264 7.75 -13.60 -19.37
N LEU A 265 8.05 -13.33 -18.10
CA LEU A 265 7.86 -12.01 -17.50
C LEU A 265 8.70 -10.95 -18.23
N ARG A 266 9.96 -11.26 -18.57
CA ARG A 266 10.82 -10.35 -19.36
C ARG A 266 10.31 -10.14 -20.78
N GLU A 267 9.90 -11.21 -21.46
CA GLU A 267 9.32 -11.14 -22.82
C GLU A 267 8.05 -10.26 -22.86
N LYS A 268 7.27 -10.25 -21.77
CA LYS A 268 6.06 -9.43 -21.62
C LYS A 268 6.32 -8.02 -21.12
N GLY A 269 7.58 -7.60 -21.07
CA GLY A 269 7.95 -6.22 -20.76
C GLY A 269 7.98 -5.85 -19.28
N CYS A 270 8.08 -6.83 -18.38
CA CYS A 270 8.33 -6.52 -16.99
C CYS A 270 9.65 -5.72 -16.87
N PRO A 271 9.64 -4.53 -16.25
CA PRO A 271 10.82 -3.65 -16.22
C PRO A 271 11.99 -4.27 -15.46
N GLN A 272 11.69 -5.08 -14.43
CA GLN A 272 12.70 -5.78 -13.67
C GLN A 272 12.18 -7.11 -13.12
N VAL A 273 12.97 -8.17 -13.31
CA VAL A 273 12.67 -9.53 -12.81
C VAL A 273 13.84 -10.02 -11.96
N VAL A 274 13.65 -10.00 -10.64
CA VAL A 274 14.63 -10.45 -9.65
C VAL A 274 14.30 -11.89 -9.23
N VAL A 275 15.29 -12.78 -9.25
CA VAL A 275 15.09 -14.21 -8.96
C VAL A 275 15.99 -14.63 -7.81
N HIS A 276 15.39 -15.14 -6.74
CA HIS A 276 16.08 -15.56 -5.51
C HIS A 276 15.93 -17.07 -5.29
N ASP A 277 17.05 -17.80 -5.30
CA ASP A 277 17.10 -19.17 -4.75
C ASP A 277 17.30 -19.08 -3.25
N LEU A 278 16.21 -19.18 -2.49
CA LEU A 278 16.17 -18.95 -1.04
C LEU A 278 17.05 -19.92 -0.24
N ALA A 279 17.47 -21.04 -0.83
CA ALA A 279 18.40 -21.97 -0.19
C ALA A 279 19.87 -21.56 -0.35
N ARG A 280 20.16 -20.51 -1.13
CA ARG A 280 21.52 -20.13 -1.57
C ARG A 280 21.80 -18.63 -1.50
N CYS A 281 20.79 -17.78 -1.65
CA CYS A 281 20.95 -16.32 -1.62
C CYS A 281 21.02 -15.79 -0.18
N ASP A 282 21.35 -14.51 -0.04
CA ASP A 282 21.12 -13.80 1.21
C ASP A 282 19.60 -13.63 1.42
N MET A 283 19.11 -14.14 2.55
CA MET A 283 17.70 -14.03 2.94
C MET A 283 17.29 -12.57 3.15
N ALA A 284 18.16 -11.74 3.72
CA ALA A 284 17.85 -10.32 3.97
C ALA A 284 17.71 -9.55 2.65
N GLU A 285 18.56 -9.84 1.67
CA GLU A 285 18.46 -9.30 0.30
C GLU A 285 17.19 -9.77 -0.43
N ALA A 286 16.79 -11.04 -0.25
CA ALA A 286 15.53 -11.52 -0.81
C ALA A 286 14.32 -10.80 -0.20
N VAL A 287 14.36 -10.57 1.12
CA VAL A 287 13.30 -9.89 1.88
C VAL A 287 13.20 -8.43 1.45
N GLU A 288 14.29 -7.69 1.39
CA GLU A 288 14.25 -6.27 0.99
C GLU A 288 13.77 -6.07 -0.45
N ASN A 289 14.17 -6.95 -1.39
CA ASN A 289 13.62 -6.96 -2.76
C ASN A 289 12.10 -7.18 -2.76
N ALA A 290 11.57 -8.06 -1.91
CA ALA A 290 10.12 -8.29 -1.82
C ALA A 290 9.36 -7.04 -1.35
N PHE A 291 9.98 -6.20 -0.50
CA PHE A 291 9.44 -4.88 -0.12
C PHE A 291 9.64 -3.82 -1.22
N GLN A 292 10.71 -3.88 -2.01
CA GLN A 292 10.98 -2.93 -3.08
C GLN A 292 9.90 -2.99 -4.19
N TYR A 293 9.52 -4.19 -4.62
CA TYR A 293 8.65 -4.41 -5.78
C TYR A 293 7.20 -4.68 -5.41
N GLY A 294 6.28 -4.35 -6.32
CA GLY A 294 4.83 -4.50 -6.11
C GLY A 294 4.28 -5.92 -6.26
N LYS A 295 5.07 -6.83 -6.83
CA LYS A 295 4.66 -8.18 -7.22
C LYS A 295 5.68 -9.21 -6.76
N LEU A 296 5.20 -10.29 -6.16
CA LEU A 296 6.01 -11.39 -5.62
C LEU A 296 5.47 -12.73 -6.13
N VAL A 297 6.33 -13.59 -6.64
CA VAL A 297 6.01 -14.98 -6.95
C VAL A 297 6.74 -15.88 -5.98
N LEU A 298 6.00 -16.80 -5.35
CA LEU A 298 6.53 -17.80 -4.44
C LEU A 298 6.47 -19.17 -5.11
N ALA A 299 7.63 -19.80 -5.28
CA ALA A 299 7.74 -21.07 -5.96
C ALA A 299 8.43 -22.13 -5.09
N THR A 300 7.73 -23.15 -4.64
CA THR A 300 8.32 -24.13 -3.72
C THR A 300 7.76 -25.54 -3.92
N THR A 301 8.48 -26.53 -3.41
CA THR A 301 7.97 -27.89 -3.34
C THR A 301 7.16 -28.10 -2.06
N THR A 302 6.16 -28.99 -2.13
CA THR A 302 5.52 -29.52 -0.93
C THR A 302 6.52 -30.41 -0.20
N TYR A 303 6.85 -30.04 1.03
CA TYR A 303 7.83 -30.70 1.87
C TYR A 303 7.20 -31.04 3.22
N ASN A 304 7.10 -32.33 3.55
CA ASN A 304 6.45 -32.81 4.78
C ASN A 304 5.02 -32.28 5.00
N ALA A 305 4.20 -32.24 3.93
CA ALA A 305 2.86 -31.65 3.91
C ALA A 305 2.80 -30.14 4.29
N ASP A 306 3.95 -29.47 4.25
CA ASP A 306 4.19 -28.04 4.48
C ASP A 306 4.99 -27.49 3.27
N VAL A 307 5.54 -26.27 3.38
CA VAL A 307 6.49 -25.68 2.44
C VAL A 307 7.93 -26.01 2.82
N PHE A 308 8.85 -25.89 1.86
CA PHE A 308 10.29 -26.06 2.14
C PHE A 308 10.80 -25.06 3.19
N PRO A 309 11.73 -25.44 4.11
CA PRO A 309 12.13 -24.60 5.24
C PRO A 309 12.53 -23.16 4.89
N PHE A 310 13.38 -22.95 3.88
CA PHE A 310 13.78 -21.60 3.48
C PHE A 310 12.63 -20.74 2.94
N MET A 311 11.63 -21.36 2.30
CA MET A 311 10.40 -20.65 1.90
C MET A 311 9.59 -20.25 3.13
N LYS A 312 9.55 -21.11 4.15
CA LYS A 312 8.87 -20.83 5.42
C LYS A 312 9.50 -19.64 6.13
N GLU A 313 10.83 -19.65 6.27
CA GLU A 313 11.62 -18.57 6.85
C GLU A 313 11.43 -17.26 6.07
N PHE A 314 11.48 -17.31 4.75
CA PHE A 314 11.25 -16.14 3.91
C PHE A 314 9.88 -15.49 4.15
N ILE A 315 8.79 -16.27 4.13
CA ILE A 315 7.45 -15.75 4.40
C ILE A 315 7.32 -15.25 5.84
N HIS A 316 7.97 -15.91 6.80
CA HIS A 316 8.02 -15.44 8.18
C HIS A 316 8.67 -14.05 8.27
N HIS A 317 9.81 -13.83 7.62
CA HIS A 317 10.48 -12.53 7.60
C HIS A 317 9.65 -11.41 6.96
N LEU A 318 8.82 -11.72 5.96
CA LEU A 318 7.88 -10.77 5.38
C LEU A 318 6.75 -10.44 6.38
N THR A 319 6.09 -11.47 6.90
CA THR A 319 4.89 -11.31 7.74
C THR A 319 5.21 -10.66 9.09
N GLU A 320 6.37 -10.95 9.69
CA GLU A 320 6.81 -10.31 10.95
C GLU A 320 7.06 -8.80 10.78
N ARG A 321 7.29 -8.35 9.54
CA ARG A 321 7.52 -6.95 9.11
C ARG A 321 6.29 -6.33 8.45
N ASN A 322 5.08 -6.81 8.76
CA ASN A 322 3.82 -6.24 8.27
C ASN A 322 3.71 -6.15 6.74
N TYR A 323 4.25 -7.14 6.01
CA TYR A 323 4.14 -7.20 4.54
C TYR A 323 2.68 -7.02 4.07
N ARG A 324 2.47 -6.13 3.10
CA ARG A 324 1.13 -5.66 2.71
C ARG A 324 1.11 -4.98 1.35
N SER A 325 -0.08 -4.83 0.76
CA SER A 325 -0.29 -4.04 -0.46
C SER A 325 0.57 -4.55 -1.64
N ARG A 326 0.52 -5.87 -1.91
CA ARG A 326 1.31 -6.55 -2.94
C ARG A 326 0.46 -7.59 -3.66
N THR A 327 0.80 -7.85 -4.92
CA THR A 327 0.22 -8.97 -5.68
C THR A 327 1.11 -10.20 -5.54
N ILE A 328 0.54 -11.35 -5.17
CA ILE A 328 1.26 -12.60 -4.92
C ILE A 328 0.84 -13.68 -5.93
N GLY A 329 1.81 -14.19 -6.69
CA GLY A 329 1.67 -15.38 -7.53
C GLY A 329 2.19 -16.64 -6.85
N LEU A 330 1.54 -17.78 -7.05
CA LEU A 330 1.91 -19.04 -6.41
C LEU A 330 2.25 -20.12 -7.43
N VAL A 331 3.39 -20.76 -7.20
CA VAL A 331 3.86 -21.95 -7.95
C VAL A 331 4.14 -23.07 -6.95
N GLU A 332 3.41 -24.18 -7.07
CA GLU A 332 3.65 -25.36 -6.25
C GLU A 332 4.19 -26.54 -7.06
N ASN A 333 5.08 -27.32 -6.44
CA ASN A 333 5.56 -28.58 -6.99
C ASN A 333 5.36 -29.74 -6.00
N GLY A 334 4.73 -30.82 -6.43
CA GLY A 334 4.59 -32.05 -5.64
C GLY A 334 4.31 -33.26 -6.54
N THR A 335 4.37 -34.48 -6.01
CA THR A 335 4.15 -35.69 -6.85
C THR A 335 2.80 -36.34 -6.62
N TRP A 336 2.38 -36.55 -5.35
CA TRP A 336 1.16 -37.29 -5.02
C TRP A 336 0.13 -36.49 -4.20
N ALA A 337 0.55 -35.39 -3.56
CA ALA A 337 -0.34 -34.53 -2.76
C ALA A 337 0.28 -33.13 -2.60
N PRO A 338 0.32 -32.29 -3.65
CA PRO A 338 0.82 -30.92 -3.52
C PRO A 338 -0.12 -30.10 -2.63
N LEU A 339 0.48 -29.38 -1.68
CA LEU A 339 -0.20 -28.53 -0.70
C LEU A 339 0.49 -27.17 -0.54
N ALA A 340 1.67 -26.98 -1.14
CA ALA A 340 2.51 -25.81 -0.91
C ALA A 340 1.79 -24.50 -1.23
N ALA A 341 1.00 -24.40 -2.30
CA ALA A 341 0.30 -23.15 -2.63
C ALA A 341 -0.70 -22.77 -1.53
N LYS A 342 -1.48 -23.75 -1.04
CA LYS A 342 -2.44 -23.55 0.06
C LYS A 342 -1.74 -23.13 1.35
N VAL A 343 -0.61 -23.75 1.66
CA VAL A 343 0.18 -23.42 2.86
C VAL A 343 0.78 -22.03 2.76
N MET A 344 1.39 -21.66 1.63
CA MET A 344 1.93 -20.31 1.40
C MET A 344 0.83 -19.25 1.55
N ALA A 345 -0.33 -19.44 0.92
CA ALA A 345 -1.46 -18.52 1.03
C ALA A 345 -1.91 -18.35 2.49
N LYS A 346 -2.02 -19.45 3.24
CA LYS A 346 -2.37 -19.44 4.66
C LYS A 346 -1.36 -18.67 5.53
N MET A 347 -0.07 -18.74 5.22
CA MET A 347 0.95 -18.04 5.99
C MET A 347 0.84 -16.50 5.91
N PHE A 348 0.18 -15.97 4.89
CA PHE A 348 -0.13 -14.54 4.78
C PHE A 348 -1.48 -14.15 5.41
N GLU A 349 -2.19 -15.07 6.07
CA GLU A 349 -3.40 -14.72 6.83
C GLU A 349 -3.06 -13.65 7.88
N GLY A 350 -3.73 -12.49 7.80
CA GLY A 350 -3.49 -11.33 8.67
C GLY A 350 -2.71 -10.20 8.02
N CYS A 351 -2.03 -10.43 6.89
CA CYS A 351 -1.48 -9.37 6.07
C CYS A 351 -2.58 -8.52 5.43
N LYS A 352 -2.32 -7.22 5.28
CA LYS A 352 -3.32 -6.26 4.78
C LYS A 352 -3.19 -6.06 3.27
N ASN A 353 -4.32 -5.96 2.58
CA ASN A 353 -4.38 -5.55 1.17
C ASN A 353 -3.47 -6.39 0.25
N LEU A 354 -3.29 -7.67 0.52
CA LEU A 354 -2.64 -8.56 -0.43
C LEU A 354 -3.66 -9.05 -1.45
N THR A 355 -3.25 -9.09 -2.71
CA THR A 355 -4.03 -9.66 -3.81
C THR A 355 -3.31 -10.92 -4.28
N PHE A 356 -3.99 -12.05 -4.31
CA PHE A 356 -3.44 -13.26 -4.93
C PHE A 356 -3.85 -13.32 -6.38
N THR A 357 -2.98 -13.86 -7.23
CA THR A 357 -3.34 -14.13 -8.61
C THR A 357 -4.43 -15.21 -8.68
N ASP A 358 -5.35 -15.08 -9.62
CA ASP A 358 -6.35 -16.10 -9.93
C ASP A 358 -5.67 -17.39 -10.42
N THR A 359 -4.57 -17.24 -11.16
CA THR A 359 -3.76 -18.36 -11.64
C THR A 359 -2.82 -18.87 -10.55
N THR A 360 -2.93 -20.17 -10.21
CA THR A 360 -1.90 -20.91 -9.46
C THR A 360 -1.25 -21.95 -10.36
N VAL A 361 0.08 -21.97 -10.44
CA VAL A 361 0.81 -22.97 -11.23
C VAL A 361 1.04 -24.22 -10.38
N ARG A 362 0.60 -25.37 -10.89
CA ARG A 362 0.76 -26.67 -10.23
C ARG A 362 1.63 -27.60 -11.09
N ILE A 363 2.77 -27.98 -10.54
CA ILE A 363 3.74 -28.87 -11.16
C ILE A 363 3.63 -30.25 -10.50
N LEU A 364 3.45 -31.29 -11.33
CA LEU A 364 3.47 -32.68 -10.87
C LEU A 364 4.81 -33.33 -11.20
N SER A 365 5.73 -33.29 -10.23
CA SER A 365 7.15 -33.68 -10.33
C SER A 365 7.99 -32.82 -11.27
N ALA A 366 7.61 -32.72 -12.56
CA ALA A 366 8.32 -32.00 -13.61
C ALA A 366 7.38 -31.18 -14.49
N LEU A 367 7.92 -30.22 -15.23
CA LEU A 367 7.16 -29.44 -16.20
C LEU A 367 6.57 -30.34 -17.29
N ASN A 368 5.33 -30.04 -17.66
CA ASN A 368 4.57 -30.62 -18.76
C ASN A 368 3.79 -29.51 -19.48
N GLU A 369 3.02 -29.85 -20.52
CA GLU A 369 2.30 -28.84 -21.30
C GLU A 369 1.25 -28.08 -20.47
N ASP A 370 0.58 -28.74 -19.54
CA ASP A 370 -0.41 -28.09 -18.66
C ASP A 370 0.23 -27.02 -17.75
N SER A 371 1.32 -27.38 -17.07
CA SER A 371 2.05 -26.44 -16.20
C SER A 371 2.72 -25.32 -16.99
N LYS A 372 3.17 -25.55 -18.23
CA LYS A 372 3.64 -24.50 -19.13
C LYS A 372 2.52 -23.52 -19.51
N ALA A 373 1.32 -24.03 -19.81
CA ALA A 373 0.15 -23.19 -20.08
C ALA A 373 -0.24 -22.35 -18.86
N GLN A 374 -0.17 -22.93 -17.65
CA GLN A 374 -0.37 -22.19 -16.40
C GLN A 374 0.70 -21.12 -16.16
N ILE A 375 1.97 -21.38 -16.48
CA ILE A 375 3.05 -20.38 -16.41
C ILE A 375 2.76 -19.21 -17.37
N GLU A 376 2.31 -19.50 -18.60
CA GLU A 376 1.92 -18.48 -19.56
C GLU A 376 0.75 -17.64 -19.02
N ALA A 377 -0.30 -18.27 -18.48
CA ALA A 377 -1.44 -17.58 -17.86
C ALA A 377 -1.02 -16.69 -16.68
N LEU A 378 -0.21 -17.23 -15.74
CA LEU A 378 0.29 -16.46 -14.60
C LEU A 378 1.14 -15.28 -15.05
N SER A 379 2.00 -15.47 -16.07
CA SER A 379 2.82 -14.39 -16.61
C SER A 379 2.00 -13.30 -17.31
N ASN A 380 0.87 -13.65 -17.96
CA ASN A 380 -0.05 -12.67 -18.53
C ASN A 380 -0.73 -11.85 -17.44
N GLU A 381 -1.22 -12.52 -16.40
CA GLU A 381 -1.89 -11.87 -15.27
C GLU A 381 -0.95 -10.89 -14.54
N LEU A 382 0.28 -11.33 -14.24
CA LEU A 382 1.29 -10.50 -13.57
C LEU A 382 1.81 -9.34 -14.45
N CYS A 383 1.67 -9.42 -15.77
CA CYS A 383 2.15 -8.39 -16.70
C CYS A 383 1.02 -7.62 -17.40
N GLN A 384 -0.24 -7.75 -16.97
CA GLN A 384 -1.38 -7.11 -17.65
C GLN A 384 -1.21 -5.59 -17.83
N ASP A 385 -0.74 -4.91 -16.78
CA ASP A 385 -0.42 -3.49 -16.78
C ASP A 385 0.74 -3.14 -17.72
N TYR A 386 1.78 -3.96 -17.77
CA TYR A 386 2.94 -3.76 -18.65
C TYR A 386 2.57 -3.96 -20.12
N LEU A 387 1.76 -4.99 -20.42
CA LEU A 387 1.24 -5.26 -21.76
C LEU A 387 0.33 -4.12 -22.25
N ALA A 388 -0.54 -3.60 -21.38
CA ALA A 388 -1.44 -2.50 -21.73
C ALA A 388 -0.71 -1.18 -22.06
N ARG A 389 0.51 -0.98 -21.56
CA ARG A 389 1.35 0.20 -21.84
C ARG A 389 2.16 0.09 -23.14
N GLN A 390 2.29 -1.12 -23.69
CA GLN A 390 3.11 -1.37 -24.87
C GLN A 390 2.29 -1.30 -26.15
N ASP A 391 2.75 -0.50 -27.11
CA ASP A 391 1.96 -0.19 -28.31
C ASP A 391 1.66 -1.41 -29.19
N ALA A 392 2.55 -2.42 -29.17
CA ALA A 392 2.43 -3.66 -29.93
C ALA A 392 1.54 -4.74 -29.29
N THR A 393 1.32 -4.69 -27.96
CA THR A 393 0.62 -5.73 -27.20
C THR A 393 -0.65 -5.22 -26.51
N ALA A 394 -0.86 -3.90 -26.46
CA ALA A 394 -2.07 -3.31 -25.90
C ALA A 394 -3.33 -3.65 -26.73
N ASN A 395 -4.38 -4.11 -26.06
CA ASN A 395 -5.70 -4.22 -26.67
C ASN A 395 -6.35 -2.82 -26.77
N LYS A 396 -6.17 -2.16 -27.91
CA LYS A 396 -6.67 -0.80 -28.16
C LYS A 396 -8.19 -0.69 -28.32
N ASN A 397 -8.92 -1.82 -28.27
CA ASN A 397 -10.37 -1.88 -28.49
C ASN A 397 -11.14 -2.55 -27.33
N ASP A 398 -10.54 -2.64 -26.14
CA ASP A 398 -11.26 -3.16 -24.97
C ASP A 398 -12.27 -2.14 -24.42
N LEU A 399 -13.53 -2.29 -24.85
CA LEU A 399 -14.63 -1.42 -24.42
C LEU A 399 -14.98 -1.59 -22.94
N ASN A 400 -14.42 -2.58 -22.24
CA ASN A 400 -14.58 -2.68 -20.78
C ASN A 400 -13.97 -1.46 -20.06
N ALA A 401 -13.04 -0.74 -20.69
CA ALA A 401 -12.53 0.53 -20.17
C ALA A 401 -13.65 1.54 -19.87
N LEU A 402 -14.78 1.49 -20.59
CA LEU A 402 -15.93 2.35 -20.34
C LEU A 402 -16.64 2.02 -19.01
N PHE A 403 -16.53 0.79 -18.50
CA PHE A 403 -17.06 0.41 -17.19
C PHE A 403 -16.25 1.00 -16.02
N ASN A 404 -15.03 1.49 -16.26
CA ASN A 404 -14.24 2.19 -15.25
C ASN A 404 -14.64 3.66 -15.09
N ILE A 405 -15.55 4.17 -15.93
CA ILE A 405 -16.16 5.48 -15.71
C ILE A 405 -17.14 5.36 -14.54
N GLY A 406 -16.95 6.18 -13.51
CA GLY A 406 -17.82 6.17 -12.34
C GLY A 406 -19.24 6.66 -12.68
N TYR A 407 -20.25 5.84 -12.38
CA TYR A 407 -21.67 6.19 -12.50
C TYR A 407 -22.41 5.88 -11.21
N GLY A 408 -23.28 6.79 -10.78
CA GLY A 408 -24.33 6.48 -9.81
C GLY A 408 -25.52 5.79 -10.47
N LEU A 409 -26.42 5.23 -9.67
CA LEU A 409 -27.72 4.74 -10.12
C LEU A 409 -28.84 5.60 -9.56
N TYR A 410 -29.74 6.00 -10.44
CA TYR A 410 -30.77 6.99 -10.15
C TYR A 410 -32.14 6.48 -10.60
N VAL A 411 -33.19 6.84 -9.87
CA VAL A 411 -34.57 6.79 -10.39
C VAL A 411 -34.94 8.17 -10.89
N VAL A 412 -35.16 8.29 -12.21
CA VAL A 412 -35.73 9.50 -12.79
C VAL A 412 -37.24 9.39 -12.81
N THR A 413 -37.94 10.40 -12.28
CA THR A 413 -39.41 10.41 -12.23
C THR A 413 -39.98 11.52 -13.12
N SER A 414 -41.16 11.25 -13.65
CA SER A 414 -41.86 12.08 -14.65
C SER A 414 -43.37 11.84 -14.53
N ASN A 415 -44.20 12.74 -15.05
CA ASN A 415 -45.66 12.60 -15.06
C ASN A 415 -46.20 13.08 -16.40
N ASP A 416 -47.09 12.33 -17.04
CA ASP A 416 -47.65 12.63 -18.38
C ASP A 416 -48.91 13.54 -18.35
N GLY A 417 -49.25 14.06 -17.17
CA GLY A 417 -50.47 14.80 -16.87
C GLY A 417 -51.57 13.95 -16.23
N ILE A 418 -51.46 12.62 -16.29
CA ILE A 418 -52.48 11.68 -15.78
C ILE A 418 -51.85 10.67 -14.80
N ARG A 419 -50.65 10.16 -15.10
CA ARG A 419 -49.97 9.10 -14.34
C ARG A 419 -48.52 9.44 -14.04
N ASP A 420 -48.11 9.08 -12.84
CA ASP A 420 -46.70 9.14 -12.41
C ASP A 420 -45.92 7.96 -13.03
N ASN A 421 -44.70 8.21 -13.48
CA ASN A 421 -43.83 7.20 -14.09
C ASN A 421 -42.37 7.42 -13.65
N GLY A 422 -41.56 6.37 -13.74
CA GLY A 422 -40.12 6.46 -13.46
C GLY A 422 -39.31 5.40 -14.18
N LEU A 423 -38.00 5.59 -14.22
CA LEU A 423 -37.03 4.64 -14.79
C LEU A 423 -35.69 4.70 -14.06
N ILE A 424 -34.93 3.62 -14.17
CA ILE A 424 -33.51 3.62 -13.76
C ILE A 424 -32.66 4.30 -14.84
N VAL A 425 -31.78 5.20 -14.41
CA VAL A 425 -30.77 5.88 -15.23
C VAL A 425 -29.43 5.80 -14.51
N ASN A 426 -28.34 5.62 -15.24
CA ASN A 426 -26.96 5.70 -14.73
C ASN A 426 -26.19 6.92 -15.29
N THR A 427 -26.69 7.53 -16.36
CA THR A 427 -26.07 8.71 -17.00
C THR A 427 -26.67 10.01 -16.47
N VAL A 428 -26.27 10.39 -15.26
CA VAL A 428 -26.56 11.70 -14.66
C VAL A 428 -25.25 12.37 -14.25
N CYS A 429 -25.07 13.64 -14.58
CA CYS A 429 -23.87 14.41 -14.23
C CYS A 429 -24.21 15.88 -13.98
N GLN A 430 -23.61 16.50 -12.97
CA GLN A 430 -23.60 17.96 -12.86
C GLN A 430 -22.62 18.52 -13.89
N VAL A 431 -23.11 19.37 -14.79
CA VAL A 431 -22.30 19.90 -15.89
C VAL A 431 -21.77 21.31 -15.63
N THR A 432 -22.45 22.10 -14.80
CA THR A 432 -21.96 23.39 -14.28
C THR A 432 -22.49 23.63 -12.86
N ASP A 433 -21.73 24.36 -12.04
CA ASP A 433 -22.14 24.80 -10.70
C ASP A 433 -22.71 26.23 -10.68
N THR A 434 -22.28 27.10 -11.61
CA THR A 434 -22.76 28.49 -11.73
C THR A 434 -23.09 28.85 -13.20
N PRO A 435 -24.37 28.80 -13.62
CA PRO A 435 -25.53 28.32 -12.87
C PRO A 435 -25.51 26.79 -12.69
N ASN A 436 -26.20 26.28 -11.66
CA ASN A 436 -26.35 24.83 -11.48
C ASN A 436 -27.07 24.20 -12.68
N ARG A 437 -26.40 23.24 -13.33
CA ARG A 437 -26.94 22.45 -14.44
C ARG A 437 -26.67 20.97 -14.26
N VAL A 438 -27.68 20.15 -14.53
CA VAL A 438 -27.60 18.69 -14.50
C VAL A 438 -27.96 18.15 -15.87
N ALA A 439 -27.15 17.21 -16.38
CA ALA A 439 -27.44 16.45 -17.58
C ALA A 439 -28.02 15.09 -17.20
N VAL A 440 -29.13 14.71 -17.84
CA VAL A 440 -29.77 13.39 -17.70
C VAL A 440 -29.96 12.78 -19.08
N THR A 441 -29.32 11.65 -19.34
CA THR A 441 -29.39 10.98 -20.65
C THR A 441 -30.31 9.78 -20.60
N ILE A 442 -31.30 9.73 -21.50
CA ILE A 442 -32.34 8.70 -21.49
C ILE A 442 -32.49 8.10 -22.89
N ASN A 443 -32.58 6.77 -22.95
CA ASN A 443 -32.85 6.05 -24.18
C ASN A 443 -34.24 6.41 -24.74
N LYS A 444 -34.32 6.73 -26.04
CA LYS A 444 -35.56 7.17 -26.69
C LYS A 444 -36.68 6.11 -26.69
N ALA A 445 -36.37 4.83 -26.47
CA ALA A 445 -37.37 3.77 -26.34
C ALA A 445 -38.17 3.86 -25.01
N ASN A 446 -37.58 4.47 -23.98
CA ASN A 446 -38.21 4.59 -22.67
C ASN A 446 -39.39 5.57 -22.70
N TYR A 447 -40.48 5.23 -22.03
CA TYR A 447 -41.66 6.09 -21.96
C TYR A 447 -41.35 7.45 -21.35
N SER A 448 -40.54 7.47 -20.30
CA SER A 448 -40.13 8.69 -19.61
C SER A 448 -39.41 9.68 -20.52
N TYR A 449 -38.68 9.23 -21.56
CA TYR A 449 -38.06 10.14 -22.52
C TYR A 449 -39.10 11.07 -23.17
N HIS A 450 -40.20 10.49 -23.67
CA HIS A 450 -41.25 11.25 -24.35
C HIS A 450 -42.04 12.13 -23.37
N ILE A 451 -42.27 11.65 -22.15
CA ILE A 451 -42.93 12.45 -21.12
C ILE A 451 -42.09 13.69 -20.82
N ILE A 452 -40.79 13.51 -20.55
CA ILE A 452 -39.89 14.61 -20.19
C ILE A 452 -39.72 15.58 -21.38
N GLN A 453 -39.65 15.06 -22.60
CA GLN A 453 -39.61 15.87 -23.81
C GLN A 453 -40.88 16.74 -23.96
N GLN A 454 -42.04 16.23 -23.56
CA GLN A 454 -43.32 16.94 -23.64
C GLN A 454 -43.52 17.93 -22.49
N THR A 455 -43.17 17.55 -21.26
CA THR A 455 -43.46 18.35 -20.05
C THR A 455 -42.34 19.31 -19.67
N GLY A 456 -41.11 19.02 -20.08
CA GLY A 456 -39.93 19.82 -19.75
C GLY A 456 -39.54 19.75 -18.27
N ILE A 457 -40.06 18.80 -17.49
CA ILE A 457 -39.72 18.62 -16.08
C ILE A 457 -39.47 17.15 -15.73
N LEU A 458 -38.58 16.92 -14.77
CA LEU A 458 -38.21 15.60 -14.24
C LEU A 458 -37.67 15.75 -12.82
N ASN A 459 -37.66 14.67 -12.03
CA ASN A 459 -36.81 14.59 -10.85
C ASN A 459 -35.75 13.52 -11.03
N VAL A 460 -34.61 13.69 -10.35
CA VAL A 460 -33.57 12.67 -10.17
C VAL A 460 -33.58 12.26 -8.70
N ASN A 461 -33.72 10.97 -8.43
CA ASN A 461 -33.62 10.38 -7.11
C ASN A 461 -32.33 9.57 -7.04
N CYS A 462 -31.37 9.97 -6.22
CA CYS A 462 -30.08 9.29 -6.04
C CYS A 462 -30.28 8.08 -5.14
N LEU A 463 -30.20 6.87 -5.72
CA LEU A 463 -30.33 5.65 -4.93
C LEU A 463 -29.12 5.52 -4.00
N ASP A 464 -29.36 5.05 -2.78
CA ASP A 464 -28.30 4.72 -1.83
C ASP A 464 -28.06 3.20 -1.77
N VAL A 465 -26.96 2.77 -1.18
CA VAL A 465 -26.54 1.35 -1.09
C VAL A 465 -27.54 0.42 -0.37
N SER A 466 -28.60 0.96 0.26
CA SER A 466 -29.68 0.15 0.85
C SER A 466 -30.82 -0.18 -0.12
N ALA A 467 -30.79 0.33 -1.36
CA ALA A 467 -31.79 0.01 -2.39
C ALA A 467 -31.77 -1.48 -2.75
N PRO A 468 -32.85 -2.24 -2.47
CA PRO A 468 -32.91 -3.65 -2.81
C PRO A 468 -33.09 -3.86 -4.33
N PHE A 469 -32.76 -5.05 -4.81
CA PHE A 469 -32.93 -5.42 -6.22
C PHE A 469 -34.35 -5.15 -6.76
N SER A 470 -35.38 -5.26 -5.90
CA SER A 470 -36.78 -4.98 -6.27
C SER A 470 -37.02 -3.55 -6.76
N VAL A 471 -36.23 -2.56 -6.33
CA VAL A 471 -36.29 -1.18 -6.87
C VAL A 471 -35.90 -1.19 -8.34
N PHE A 472 -34.81 -1.88 -8.68
CA PHE A 472 -34.32 -2.01 -10.05
C PHE A 472 -35.26 -2.85 -10.92
N GLN A 473 -35.87 -3.90 -10.36
CA GLN A 473 -36.90 -4.65 -11.06
C GLN A 473 -38.11 -3.78 -11.41
N ASN A 474 -38.57 -2.99 -10.45
CA ASN A 474 -39.76 -2.17 -10.62
C ASN A 474 -39.56 -1.00 -11.59
N PHE A 475 -38.45 -0.26 -11.45
CA PHE A 475 -38.19 0.92 -12.27
C PHE A 475 -37.41 0.62 -13.55
N GLY A 476 -36.59 -0.42 -13.57
CA GLY A 476 -35.72 -0.80 -14.70
C GLY A 476 -36.30 -1.84 -15.67
N PHE A 477 -37.10 -2.82 -15.19
CA PHE A 477 -37.55 -3.95 -16.03
C PHE A 477 -39.03 -3.92 -16.42
N ARG A 478 -39.80 -2.97 -15.88
CA ARG A 478 -41.22 -2.76 -16.25
C ARG A 478 -41.34 -1.51 -17.12
N SER A 479 -42.26 -1.52 -18.09
CA SER A 479 -42.58 -0.33 -18.87
C SER A 479 -43.69 0.48 -18.21
N GLY A 480 -43.51 1.80 -18.06
CA GLY A 480 -44.56 2.68 -17.53
C GLY A 480 -45.81 2.78 -18.42
N ARG A 481 -45.73 2.28 -19.67
CA ARG A 481 -46.88 2.21 -20.59
C ARG A 481 -47.89 1.15 -20.17
N THR A 482 -47.44 0.10 -19.47
CA THR A 482 -48.25 -1.10 -19.17
C THR A 482 -48.36 -1.41 -17.69
N ALA A 483 -47.62 -0.70 -16.83
CA ALA A 483 -47.58 -0.94 -15.40
C ALA A 483 -47.57 0.37 -14.60
N ASP A 484 -48.31 0.39 -13.49
CA ASP A 484 -48.11 1.39 -12.44
C ASP A 484 -46.87 1.02 -11.63
N LYS A 485 -45.83 1.86 -11.73
CA LYS A 485 -44.56 1.67 -11.01
C LYS A 485 -44.58 2.26 -9.60
N PHE A 486 -45.61 3.03 -9.24
CA PHE A 486 -45.75 3.64 -7.92
C PHE A 486 -46.84 2.99 -7.07
N GLU A 487 -47.44 1.90 -7.56
CA GLU A 487 -48.38 1.10 -6.79
C GLU A 487 -47.75 0.66 -5.47
N GLY A 488 -48.42 0.97 -4.35
CA GLY A 488 -47.95 0.65 -2.99
C GLY A 488 -46.79 1.50 -2.46
N ILE A 489 -46.33 2.51 -3.21
CA ILE A 489 -45.30 3.47 -2.76
C ILE A 489 -45.96 4.72 -2.17
N GLU A 490 -45.48 5.15 -1.00
CA GLU A 490 -45.93 6.40 -0.36
C GLU A 490 -45.80 7.60 -1.31
N VAL A 491 -46.83 8.45 -1.32
CA VAL A 491 -46.93 9.58 -2.25
C VAL A 491 -46.29 10.82 -1.64
N LEU A 492 -45.07 11.12 -2.07
CA LEU A 492 -44.40 12.40 -1.80
C LEU A 492 -44.22 13.16 -3.11
N ARG A 493 -44.49 14.48 -3.10
CA ARG A 493 -44.34 15.36 -4.27
C ARG A 493 -43.39 16.51 -4.00
N SER A 494 -42.61 16.84 -5.01
CA SER A 494 -41.73 18.01 -5.08
C SER A 494 -42.47 19.25 -5.58
N ASP A 495 -41.79 20.39 -5.60
CA ASP A 495 -42.39 21.69 -5.98
C ASP A 495 -42.82 21.73 -7.46
N ASN A 496 -42.19 20.93 -8.33
CA ASN A 496 -42.61 20.76 -9.73
C ASN A 496 -43.78 19.76 -9.90
N GLY A 497 -44.36 19.26 -8.81
CA GLY A 497 -45.51 18.37 -8.80
C GLY A 497 -45.21 16.90 -9.08
N LEU A 498 -43.96 16.53 -9.37
CA LEU A 498 -43.57 15.14 -9.63
C LEU A 498 -43.37 14.34 -8.34
N ARG A 499 -43.52 13.02 -8.40
CA ARG A 499 -43.21 12.16 -7.25
C ARG A 499 -41.70 12.03 -7.06
N PHE A 500 -41.26 11.93 -5.81
CA PHE A 500 -39.91 11.48 -5.45
C PHE A 500 -40.00 10.27 -4.50
N LEU A 501 -38.93 9.49 -4.39
CA LEU A 501 -38.94 8.24 -3.63
C LEU A 501 -38.82 8.53 -2.12
N PRO A 502 -39.65 7.89 -1.27
CA PRO A 502 -39.62 8.08 0.19
C PRO A 502 -38.48 7.32 0.89
N ARG A 503 -37.89 6.31 0.22
CA ARG A 503 -36.90 5.39 0.78
C ARG A 503 -35.85 5.02 -0.26
N TYR A 504 -34.72 4.50 0.23
CA TYR A 504 -33.59 4.00 -0.57
C TYR A 504 -32.90 5.08 -1.41
N VAL A 505 -33.01 6.34 -0.97
CA VAL A 505 -32.40 7.50 -1.61
C VAL A 505 -31.68 8.34 -0.58
N ASN A 506 -30.49 8.81 -0.92
CA ASN A 506 -29.75 9.76 -0.08
C ASN A 506 -30.01 11.23 -0.46
N SER A 507 -30.53 11.48 -1.66
CA SER A 507 -30.86 12.82 -2.15
C SER A 507 -31.84 12.77 -3.31
N PHE A 508 -32.54 13.87 -3.56
CA PHE A 508 -33.29 14.08 -4.80
C PHE A 508 -33.19 15.52 -5.28
N MET A 509 -33.39 15.71 -6.58
CA MET A 509 -33.40 17.02 -7.23
C MET A 509 -34.60 17.15 -8.19
N SER A 510 -35.28 18.29 -8.14
CA SER A 510 -36.28 18.69 -9.14
C SER A 510 -35.60 19.49 -10.23
N LEU A 511 -35.87 19.11 -11.49
CA LEU A 511 -35.18 19.63 -12.65
C LEU A 511 -36.17 20.19 -13.67
N LYS A 512 -35.76 21.27 -14.34
CA LYS A 512 -36.45 21.85 -15.49
C LYS A 512 -35.53 21.80 -16.71
N VAL A 513 -36.03 21.25 -17.81
CA VAL A 513 -35.29 21.12 -19.07
C VAL A 513 -35.08 22.51 -19.69
N GLU A 514 -33.82 22.84 -19.95
CA GLU A 514 -33.38 24.07 -20.62
C GLU A 514 -33.06 23.80 -22.09
N SER A 515 -32.44 22.66 -22.37
CA SER A 515 -32.14 22.22 -23.73
C SER A 515 -32.06 20.69 -23.83
N THR A 516 -32.12 20.18 -25.05
CA THR A 516 -32.00 18.75 -25.35
C THR A 516 -30.98 18.54 -26.46
N VAL A 517 -30.10 17.56 -26.29
CA VAL A 517 -29.09 17.16 -27.27
C VAL A 517 -29.43 15.75 -27.77
N ASP A 518 -29.48 15.57 -29.09
CA ASP A 518 -29.68 14.26 -29.70
C ASP A 518 -28.36 13.49 -29.79
N LEU A 519 -28.32 12.28 -29.20
CA LEU A 519 -27.17 11.38 -29.20
C LEU A 519 -27.46 10.09 -29.99
N GLY A 520 -28.42 10.13 -30.92
CA GLY A 520 -28.85 8.97 -31.72
C GLY A 520 -29.89 8.13 -30.98
N THR A 521 -29.47 7.07 -30.30
CA THR A 521 -30.39 6.19 -29.56
C THR A 521 -30.88 6.79 -28.23
N HIS A 522 -30.18 7.81 -27.73
CA HIS A 522 -30.50 8.52 -26.50
C HIS A 522 -30.69 10.01 -26.78
N GLY A 523 -31.45 10.68 -25.92
CA GLY A 523 -31.41 12.14 -25.83
C GLY A 523 -30.93 12.57 -24.44
N MET A 524 -30.10 13.60 -24.41
CA MET A 524 -29.57 14.20 -23.20
C MET A 524 -30.32 15.49 -22.89
N PHE A 525 -30.99 15.53 -21.74
CA PHE A 525 -31.66 16.71 -21.22
C PHE A 525 -30.68 17.50 -20.36
N ILE A 526 -30.43 18.77 -20.70
CA ILE A 526 -29.67 19.70 -19.86
C ILE A 526 -30.68 20.51 -19.08
N CYS A 527 -30.58 20.46 -17.76
CA CYS A 527 -31.62 20.97 -16.88
C CYS A 527 -31.09 21.96 -15.86
N SER A 528 -31.89 22.97 -15.52
CA SER A 528 -31.71 23.77 -14.32
C SER A 528 -32.24 23.03 -13.10
N VAL A 529 -31.58 23.22 -11.96
CA VAL A 529 -32.04 22.68 -10.67
C VAL A 529 -33.01 23.69 -10.06
N THR A 530 -34.26 23.26 -9.84
CA THR A 530 -35.29 24.10 -9.21
C THR A 530 -35.48 23.77 -7.73
N GLU A 531 -35.08 22.58 -7.31
CA GLU A 531 -35.14 22.11 -5.92
C GLU A 531 -34.10 21.01 -5.71
N ALA A 532 -33.50 20.94 -4.52
CA ALA A 532 -32.62 19.84 -4.13
C ALA A 532 -32.75 19.56 -2.63
N ARG A 533 -32.79 18.28 -2.24
CA ARG A 533 -32.86 17.85 -0.84
C ARG A 533 -31.87 16.72 -0.58
N VAL A 534 -31.15 16.82 0.53
CA VAL A 534 -30.38 15.71 1.11
C VAL A 534 -31.29 14.97 2.08
N MET A 535 -31.44 13.67 1.88
CA MET A 535 -32.37 12.79 2.60
C MET A 535 -31.64 11.86 3.60
N SER A 536 -30.37 11.52 3.34
CA SER A 536 -29.49 10.83 4.29
C SER A 536 -28.01 11.01 3.95
N ASP A 537 -27.13 10.58 4.84
CA ASP A 537 -25.67 10.52 4.69
C ASP A 537 -25.16 9.17 4.14
N ARG A 538 -26.08 8.27 3.75
CA ARG A 538 -25.73 6.96 3.19
C ARG A 538 -25.05 7.11 1.83
N GLU A 539 -24.08 6.22 1.57
CA GLU A 539 -23.34 6.19 0.32
C GLU A 539 -24.27 5.98 -0.89
N THR A 540 -23.99 6.71 -1.98
CA THR A 540 -24.72 6.58 -3.24
C THR A 540 -24.45 5.21 -3.87
N MET A 541 -25.50 4.59 -4.38
CA MET A 541 -25.42 3.38 -5.18
C MET A 541 -24.62 3.64 -6.45
N SER A 542 -23.38 3.15 -6.52
CA SER A 542 -22.61 3.13 -7.76
C SER A 542 -23.02 1.96 -8.63
N TYR A 543 -22.80 2.07 -9.94
CA TYR A 543 -23.04 0.97 -10.87
C TYR A 543 -22.17 -0.27 -10.53
N ALA A 544 -20.93 -0.03 -10.09
CA ALA A 544 -20.02 -1.10 -9.64
C ALA A 544 -20.57 -1.83 -8.40
N TYR A 545 -20.97 -1.09 -7.36
CA TYR A 545 -21.55 -1.67 -6.15
C TYR A 545 -22.83 -2.47 -6.47
N TYR A 546 -23.67 -1.97 -7.37
CA TYR A 546 -24.84 -2.69 -7.83
C TYR A 546 -24.48 -4.04 -8.48
N GLN A 547 -23.50 -4.08 -9.38
CA GLN A 547 -23.08 -5.32 -10.05
C GLN A 547 -22.51 -6.34 -9.06
N GLU A 548 -21.72 -5.88 -8.09
CA GLU A 548 -21.02 -6.74 -7.13
C GLU A 548 -21.93 -7.27 -6.01
N SER A 549 -22.83 -6.41 -5.50
CA SER A 549 -23.49 -6.61 -4.22
C SER A 549 -25.03 -6.62 -4.26
N VAL A 550 -25.66 -6.15 -5.33
CA VAL A 550 -27.14 -5.99 -5.39
C VAL A 550 -27.77 -6.82 -6.50
N LYS A 551 -27.16 -6.87 -7.68
CA LYS A 551 -27.62 -7.71 -8.80
C LYS A 551 -27.47 -9.17 -8.40
N PRO A 552 -28.55 -9.98 -8.43
CA PRO A 552 -28.47 -11.40 -8.15
C PRO A 552 -27.45 -12.08 -9.07
N LYS A 553 -26.50 -12.81 -8.48
CA LYS A 553 -25.58 -13.64 -9.25
C LYS A 553 -26.35 -14.86 -9.77
N PRO A 554 -26.18 -15.25 -11.04
CA PRO A 554 -26.84 -16.45 -11.56
C PRO A 554 -26.30 -17.70 -10.84
N GLU A 555 -27.20 -18.52 -10.27
CA GLU A 555 -26.83 -19.83 -9.69
C GLU A 555 -26.70 -20.87 -10.81
N THR A 556 -25.52 -20.92 -11.44
CA THR A 556 -25.24 -21.82 -12.57
C THR A 556 -24.71 -23.20 -12.17
N GLU A 557 -24.34 -23.38 -10.90
CA GLU A 557 -23.72 -24.61 -10.42
C GLU A 557 -24.71 -25.80 -10.52
N GLY A 558 -24.33 -26.82 -11.31
CA GLY A 558 -25.14 -28.02 -11.54
C GLY A 558 -26.28 -27.89 -12.55
N LYS A 559 -26.44 -26.75 -13.22
CA LYS A 559 -27.50 -26.52 -14.22
C LYS A 559 -26.94 -26.53 -15.64
N LYS A 560 -27.74 -27.04 -16.60
CA LYS A 560 -27.46 -26.99 -18.04
C LYS A 560 -28.51 -26.15 -18.76
N GLY A 561 -28.07 -25.22 -19.59
CA GLY A 561 -28.96 -24.41 -20.42
C GLY A 561 -28.38 -23.05 -20.74
N PHE A 562 -29.16 -21.98 -20.56
CA PHE A 562 -28.79 -20.63 -20.95
C PHE A 562 -29.13 -19.62 -19.86
N VAL A 563 -28.22 -18.68 -19.59
CA VAL A 563 -28.44 -17.58 -18.64
C VAL A 563 -28.70 -16.28 -19.37
N CYS A 564 -29.67 -15.49 -18.90
CA CYS A 564 -29.89 -14.14 -19.38
C CYS A 564 -28.82 -13.19 -18.82
N LYS A 565 -27.99 -12.61 -19.69
CA LYS A 565 -26.91 -11.67 -19.35
C LYS A 565 -27.39 -10.42 -18.60
N VAL A 566 -28.65 -10.02 -18.85
CA VAL A 566 -29.25 -8.81 -18.28
C VAL A 566 -29.64 -9.00 -16.82
N CYS A 567 -30.37 -10.07 -16.49
CA CYS A 567 -30.99 -10.25 -15.16
C CYS A 567 -30.59 -11.53 -14.42
N GLY A 568 -29.82 -12.42 -15.05
CA GLY A 568 -29.36 -13.68 -14.46
C GLY A 568 -30.38 -14.81 -14.42
N TRP A 569 -31.57 -14.65 -15.03
CA TRP A 569 -32.54 -15.74 -15.13
C TRP A 569 -32.00 -16.89 -15.99
N ILE A 570 -32.22 -18.13 -15.53
CA ILE A 570 -31.74 -19.33 -16.19
C ILE A 570 -32.90 -20.04 -16.91
N TYR A 571 -32.70 -20.31 -18.19
CA TYR A 571 -33.48 -21.24 -18.98
C TYR A 571 -32.77 -22.59 -18.99
N GLU A 572 -33.40 -23.63 -18.44
CA GLU A 572 -32.86 -25.00 -18.48
C GLU A 572 -33.39 -25.73 -19.72
N GLY A 573 -32.50 -26.11 -20.63
CA GLY A 573 -32.85 -26.77 -21.89
C GLY A 573 -31.65 -26.90 -22.83
N ASP A 574 -31.67 -27.89 -23.73
CA ASP A 574 -30.55 -28.21 -24.62
C ASP A 574 -30.34 -27.16 -25.73
N THR A 575 -31.39 -26.43 -26.11
CA THR A 575 -31.37 -25.39 -27.16
C THR A 575 -32.23 -24.20 -26.73
N LEU A 576 -31.74 -22.98 -26.99
CA LEU A 576 -32.49 -21.76 -26.71
C LEU A 576 -33.54 -21.50 -27.81
N PRO A 577 -34.84 -21.38 -27.48
CA PRO A 577 -35.86 -21.04 -28.48
C PRO A 577 -35.64 -19.63 -29.07
N ASP A 578 -35.78 -19.49 -30.40
CA ASP A 578 -35.59 -18.20 -31.10
C ASP A 578 -36.59 -17.12 -30.65
N ASP A 579 -37.77 -17.53 -30.16
CA ASP A 579 -38.84 -16.67 -29.68
C ASP A 579 -38.83 -16.47 -28.15
N ILE A 580 -37.80 -16.97 -27.44
CA ILE A 580 -37.74 -16.84 -25.99
C ILE A 580 -37.71 -15.38 -25.56
N VAL A 581 -38.56 -15.05 -24.60
CA VAL A 581 -38.58 -13.76 -23.92
C VAL A 581 -38.32 -14.02 -22.45
N CYS A 582 -37.23 -13.48 -21.92
CA CYS A 582 -36.88 -13.62 -20.51
C CYS A 582 -38.08 -13.21 -19.64
N PRO A 583 -38.56 -14.07 -18.73
CA PRO A 583 -39.76 -13.78 -17.94
C PRO A 583 -39.54 -12.59 -16.99
N LEU A 584 -38.29 -12.33 -16.58
CA LEU A 584 -37.94 -11.26 -15.66
C LEU A 584 -37.71 -9.92 -16.37
N CYS A 585 -36.79 -9.83 -17.33
CA CYS A 585 -36.42 -8.56 -17.96
C CYS A 585 -37.05 -8.31 -19.35
N LYS A 586 -37.77 -9.28 -19.91
CA LYS A 586 -38.42 -9.22 -21.23
C LYS A 586 -37.47 -9.05 -22.43
N HIS A 587 -36.18 -9.31 -22.26
CA HIS A 587 -35.22 -9.38 -23.35
C HIS A 587 -35.33 -10.69 -24.13
N GLY A 588 -35.02 -10.65 -25.42
CA GLY A 588 -35.12 -11.78 -26.34
C GLY A 588 -33.90 -12.71 -26.32
N ALA A 589 -33.90 -13.74 -27.18
CA ALA A 589 -32.86 -14.76 -27.28
C ALA A 589 -31.41 -14.23 -27.36
N ALA A 590 -31.19 -13.08 -28.00
CA ALA A 590 -29.86 -12.47 -28.18
C ALA A 590 -29.15 -12.12 -26.85
N ASP A 591 -29.90 -11.96 -25.77
CA ASP A 591 -29.39 -11.59 -24.45
C ASP A 591 -29.17 -12.80 -23.53
N PHE A 592 -29.15 -14.00 -24.09
CA PHE A 592 -28.80 -15.23 -23.40
C PHE A 592 -27.43 -15.75 -23.83
N GLU A 593 -26.77 -16.48 -22.93
CA GLU A 593 -25.52 -17.19 -23.19
C GLU A 593 -25.56 -18.59 -22.56
N PRO A 594 -24.89 -19.60 -23.16
CA PRO A 594 -24.93 -20.96 -22.65
C PRO A 594 -24.20 -21.08 -21.30
N ILE A 595 -24.72 -21.96 -20.44
CA ILE A 595 -24.14 -22.36 -19.16
C ILE A 595 -24.09 -23.89 -19.06
N GLY A 596 -22.94 -24.41 -18.65
CA GLY A 596 -22.73 -25.85 -18.42
C GLY A 596 -22.39 -26.64 -19.67
#